data_AF-A0A957FP55-F1
#
_entry.id   AF-A0A957FP55-F1
#
_cell.length_a   1.000
_cell.length_b   1.000
_cell.length_c   1.000
_cell.angle_alpha   90.00
_cell.angle_beta   90.00
_cell.angle_gamma   90.00
#
_symmetry.space_group_name_H-M   'P 1'
#
loop_
_entity.id
_entity.type
_entity.pdbx_description
1 polymer ?
#
loop_
_entity_poly.entity_id
_entity_poly.type
_entity_poly.pdbx_seq_one_letter_code
_entity_poly.pdbx_strand_id
1 'polypeptide(L)' 'ESGITSTAVLDPGTSEAFALVVTVPLTATDGLTATTTLTAVSALDPAVSASQTVTTTAVVVIVPPETYEIYLPAVVRP' A
#
# COMPACT_ATOMS: atom_id res chain seq x y z
N GLU A 1 8.29 -14.55 3.27
CA GLU A 1 8.82 -13.24 3.67
C GLU A 1 9.48 -12.62 2.44
N SER A 2 8.99 -11.48 1.94
CA SER A 2 9.65 -10.75 0.86
C SER A 2 10.42 -9.59 1.49
N GLY A 3 11.73 -9.75 1.63
CA GLY A 3 12.64 -8.65 1.95
C GLY A 3 13.09 -8.00 0.65
N ILE A 4 12.80 -6.71 0.47
CA ILE A 4 13.44 -5.92 -0.59
C ILE A 4 14.78 -5.46 0.00
N THR A 5 15.89 -5.97 -0.53
CA THR A 5 17.23 -5.47 -0.21
C THR A 5 17.64 -4.52 -1.33
N SER A 6 17.70 -3.21 -1.04
CA SER A 6 18.39 -2.26 -1.91
C SER A 6 19.89 -2.32 -1.60
N THR A 7 20.73 -2.45 -2.63
CA THR A 7 22.20 -2.46 -2.51
C THR A 7 22.82 -1.10 -2.80
N ALA A 8 22.01 -0.04 -2.92
CA ALA A 8 22.50 1.31 -3.18
C ALA A 8 23.23 1.87 -1.94
N VAL A 9 24.47 2.28 -2.14
CA VAL A 9 25.26 3.01 -1.14
C VAL A 9 25.02 4.49 -1.36
N LEU A 10 24.54 5.19 -0.34
CA LEU A 10 24.30 6.63 -0.37
C LEU A 10 25.48 7.39 0.23
N ASP A 11 25.87 8.48 -0.44
CA ASP A 11 26.84 9.43 0.11
C ASP A 11 26.21 10.19 1.29
N PRO A 12 27.03 10.66 2.26
CA PRO A 12 26.55 11.43 3.41
C PRO A 12 25.73 12.67 2.99
N GLY A 13 24.55 12.82 3.58
CA GLY A 13 23.66 13.97 3.31
C GLY A 13 22.84 13.84 2.02
N THR A 14 22.96 12.73 1.29
CA THR A 14 22.12 12.46 0.12
C THR A 14 20.84 11.73 0.50
N SER A 15 19.88 11.71 -0.42
CA SER A 15 18.61 10.99 -0.26
C SER A 15 18.26 10.31 -1.56
N GLU A 16 17.78 9.07 -1.48
CA GLU A 16 17.27 8.31 -2.61
C GLU A 16 15.87 7.79 -2.28
N ALA A 17 14.98 7.88 -3.26
CA ALA A 17 13.64 7.33 -3.15
C ALA A 17 13.63 5.88 -3.62
N PHE A 18 12.95 5.00 -2.90
CA PHE A 18 12.68 3.63 -3.33
C PHE A 18 11.17 3.40 -3.40
N ALA A 19 10.73 2.53 -4.31
CA ALA A 19 9.33 2.13 -4.43
C ALA A 19 9.08 0.86 -3.61
N LEU A 20 8.19 0.95 -2.61
CA LEU A 20 7.65 -0.21 -1.92
C LEU A 20 6.32 -0.61 -2.55
N VAL A 21 6.26 -1.79 -3.16
CA VAL A 21 5.02 -2.35 -3.72
C VAL A 21 4.44 -3.37 -2.77
N VAL A 22 3.24 -3.11 -2.26
CA VAL A 22 2.49 -4.03 -1.39
C VAL A 22 1.29 -4.57 -2.16
N THR A 23 1.21 -5.89 -2.32
CA THR A 23 0.06 -6.55 -2.96
C THR A 23 -0.91 -7.03 -1.88
N VAL A 24 -2.10 -6.45 -1.84
CA VAL A 24 -3.18 -6.88 -0.94
C VAL A 24 -4.04 -7.92 -1.65
N PRO A 25 -4.16 -9.16 -1.13
CA PRO A 25 -4.99 -10.18 -1.77
C PRO A 25 -6.48 -9.83 -1.64
N LEU A 26 -7.29 -10.26 -2.62
CA LEU A 26 -8.76 -10.05 -2.60
C LEU A 26 -9.45 -10.70 -1.39
N THR A 27 -8.81 -11.69 -0.77
CA THR A 27 -9.30 -12.38 0.43
C THR A 27 -8.85 -11.70 1.73
N ALA A 28 -8.14 -10.57 1.67
CA ALA A 28 -7.75 -9.83 2.85
C ALA A 28 -8.99 -9.33 3.60
N THR A 29 -9.03 -9.58 4.90
CA THR A 29 -10.07 -9.03 5.75
C THR A 29 -9.87 -7.53 5.93
N ASP A 30 -10.97 -6.80 6.06
CA ASP A 30 -10.92 -5.37 6.40
C ASP A 30 -10.13 -5.15 7.71
N GLY A 31 -9.24 -4.17 7.70
CA GLY A 31 -8.36 -3.88 8.84
C GLY A 31 -7.15 -4.82 8.98
N LEU A 32 -6.94 -5.80 8.08
CA LEU A 32 -5.72 -6.60 8.09
C LEU A 32 -4.50 -5.70 7.87
N THR A 33 -3.51 -5.78 8.76
CA THR A 33 -2.29 -4.98 8.68
C THR A 33 -1.10 -5.81 8.25
N ALA A 34 -0.23 -5.19 7.46
CA ALA A 34 1.08 -5.69 7.10
C ALA A 34 2.12 -4.62 7.43
N THR A 35 3.21 -5.03 8.08
CA THR A 35 4.32 -4.15 8.42
C THR A 35 5.57 -4.52 7.63
N THR A 36 6.36 -3.52 7.28
CA THR A 36 7.69 -3.68 6.69
C THR A 36 8.63 -2.70 7.33
N THR A 37 9.81 -3.17 7.72
CA THR A 37 10.86 -2.34 8.29
C THR A 37 11.93 -2.10 7.24
N LEU A 38 12.25 -0.83 7.03
CA LEU A 38 13.38 -0.39 6.24
C LEU A 38 14.52 -0.13 7.21
N THR A 39 15.69 -0.68 6.91
CA THR A 39 16.89 -0.47 7.71
C THR A 39 17.99 0.04 6.80
N ALA A 40 18.47 1.25 7.08
CA ALA A 40 19.69 1.79 6.50
C ALA A 40 20.86 1.50 7.47
N VAL A 41 21.93 0.90 6.96
CA VAL A 41 23.14 0.59 7.73
C VAL A 41 24.29 1.39 7.15
N SER A 42 25.08 2.02 8.01
CA SER A 42 26.29 2.72 7.58
C SER A 42 27.29 1.74 6.97
N ALA A 43 27.79 2.06 5.78
CA ALA A 43 28.80 1.25 5.11
C ALA A 43 30.16 1.29 5.83
N LEU A 44 30.44 2.33 6.62
CA LEU A 44 31.70 2.53 7.34
C LEU A 44 31.68 1.95 8.77
N ASP A 45 30.50 1.86 9.37
CA ASP A 45 30.31 1.32 10.72
C ASP A 45 29.00 0.54 10.80
N PRO A 46 29.02 -0.80 10.73
CA PRO A 46 27.83 -1.63 10.79
C PRO A 46 27.02 -1.49 12.08
N ALA A 47 27.58 -0.92 13.15
CA ALA A 47 26.85 -0.65 14.39
C ALA A 47 25.94 0.58 14.27
N VAL A 48 26.19 1.47 13.30
CA VAL A 48 25.37 2.65 13.03
C VAL A 48 24.29 2.29 12.02
N SER A 49 23.03 2.32 12.46
CA SER A 49 21.88 2.08 11.60
C SER A 49 20.70 2.97 11.97
N ALA A 50 19.81 3.16 11.01
CA ALA A 50 18.52 3.81 11.20
C ALA A 50 17.43 2.92 10.63
N SER A 51 16.28 2.86 11.29
CA SER A 51 15.15 2.06 10.83
C SER A 51 13.85 2.85 10.81
N GLN A 52 12.98 2.50 9.87
CA GLN A 52 11.65 3.06 9.75
C GLN A 52 10.66 1.94 9.43
N THR A 53 9.53 1.94 10.13
CA THR A 53 8.46 0.97 9.91
C THR A 53 7.36 1.59 9.07
N VAL A 54 6.97 0.88 8.01
CA VAL A 54 5.82 1.20 7.17
C VAL A 54 4.72 0.20 7.48
N THR A 55 3.53 0.71 7.78
CA THR A 55 2.33 -0.09 8.04
C THR A 55 1.33 0.12 6.91
N THR A 56 0.90 -0.96 6.28
CA THR A 56 -0.20 -0.97 5.30
C THR A 56 -1.40 -1.64 5.92
N THR A 57 -2.58 -1.04 5.75
CA THR A 57 -3.86 -1.57 6.23
C THR A 57 -4.75 -1.86 5.05
N ALA A 58 -5.28 -3.08 4.94
CA ALA A 58 -6.29 -3.44 3.96
C ALA A 58 -7.60 -2.72 4.30
N VAL A 59 -8.20 -2.08 3.30
CA VAL A 59 -9.52 -1.42 3.40
C VAL A 59 -10.45 -2.06 2.38
N VAL A 60 -11.54 -2.67 2.86
CA VAL A 60 -12.57 -3.26 2.00
C VAL A 60 -13.66 -2.21 1.76
N VAL A 61 -13.73 -1.70 0.53
CA VAL A 61 -14.81 -0.79 0.11
C VAL A 61 -15.99 -1.62 -0.41
N ILE A 62 -17.05 -1.74 0.38
CA ILE A 62 -18.32 -2.28 -0.10
C ILE A 62 -19.02 -1.16 -0.86
N VAL A 63 -18.96 -1.19 -2.20
CA VAL A 63 -19.77 -0.29 -3.03
C VAL A 63 -21.21 -0.82 -3.01
N PRO A 64 -22.19 -0.07 -2.48
CA PRO A 64 -23.59 -0.51 -2.54
C PRO A 64 -24.02 -0.61 -4.01
N PRO A 65 -24.82 -1.60 -4.41
CA PRO A 65 -25.35 -1.64 -5.76
C PRO A 65 -26.21 -0.40 -6.00
N GLU A 66 -25.81 0.45 -6.95
CA GLU A 66 -26.67 1.53 -7.44
C GLU A 66 -27.88 0.87 -8.12
N THR A 67 -29.03 0.89 -7.46
CA THR A 67 -30.30 0.53 -8.08
C THR A 67 -30.67 1.63 -9.08
N TYR A 68 -30.33 1.44 -10.35
CA TYR A 68 -30.86 2.27 -11.43
C TYR A 68 -32.33 1.91 -11.64
N GLU A 69 -33.26 2.64 -11.00
CA GLU A 69 -34.67 2.58 -11.38
C GLU A 69 -34.85 3.26 -12.75
N ILE A 70 -35.05 2.46 -13.79
CA ILE A 70 -35.42 2.96 -15.11
C ILE A 70 -36.88 3.43 -15.04
N TYR A 71 -37.09 4.75 -14.98
CA TYR A 71 -38.42 5.34 -15.12
C TYR A 71 -38.85 5.29 -16.60
N LEU A 72 -39.62 4.26 -16.97
CA LEU A 72 -40.29 4.23 -18.27
C LEU A 72 -41.45 5.25 -18.23
N PRO A 73 -41.48 6.28 -19.09
CA PRO A 73 -42.62 7.19 -19.15
C PRO A 73 -43.86 6.40 -19.57
N ALA A 74 -44.91 6.46 -18.74
CA ALA A 74 -46.20 5.86 -19.06
C ALA A 74 -46.77 6.49 -20.33
N VAL A 75 -46.74 5.76 -21.44
CA VAL A 75 -47.44 6.14 -22.67
C VAL A 75 -48.93 5.90 -22.44
N VAL A 76 -49.64 6.93 -22.00
CA VAL A 76 -51.11 6.93 -22.01
C VAL A 76 -51.55 7.11 -23.46
N ARG A 77 -52.07 6.05 -24.09
CA ARG A 77 -52.70 6.14 -25.41
C ARG A 77 -54.16 6.59 -25.24
N PRO A 78 -54.67 7.48 -26.11
CA PRO A 78 -56.06 7.96 -26.08
C PRO A 78 -57.07 6.87 -26.46
#